data_AF-A0A969H1M6-F1
#
_entry.id   AF-A0A969H1M6-F1
#
_cell.length_a   1.000
_cell.length_b   1.000
_cell.length_c   1.000
_cell.angle_alpha   90.00
_cell.angle_beta   90.00
_cell.angle_gamma   90.00
#
_symmetry.space_group_name_H-M   'P 1'
#
loop_
_entity.id
_entity.type
_entity.pdbx_description
1 polymer ?
#
loop_
_entity_poly.entity_id
_entity_poly.type
_entity_poly.pdbx_seq_one_letter_code
_entity_poly.pdbx_strand_id
1 'polypeptide(L)'
;RAQLLGEFCNQVLPIVTADSQTGRVAWNVDVLSVALVEAIAPAKQLRLARFLQNLDARTVAAAKIIDRYTFQMTTTQGLAAFLKSPVLQFISTLSTGSPALAYVLAEQIPVEQLPVFIGKLQMAYDLFSLLNPGGSKALNFDLRSLWPLLLENPPSPDRNAWAFGHTLIEYWTQNLSVNQAQERFQSYLKQPYTNLI
;
A
#
# COMPACT_ATOMS: atom_id res chain seq x y z
N ARG A 1 -13.02 17.20 35.30
CA ARG A 1 -11.97 17.29 34.24
C ARG A 1 -11.95 16.03 33.38
N ALA A 2 -11.84 14.82 33.96
CA ALA A 2 -11.94 13.55 33.22
C ALA A 2 -13.30 13.34 32.51
N GLN A 3 -14.42 13.74 33.13
CA GLN A 3 -15.76 13.62 32.53
C GLN A 3 -16.03 14.57 31.35
N LEU A 4 -15.35 15.72 31.28
CA LEU A 4 -15.52 16.68 30.18
C LEU A 4 -14.66 16.35 28.95
N LEU A 5 -13.58 15.60 29.14
CA LEU A 5 -12.72 15.14 28.04
C LEU A 5 -13.26 13.87 27.38
N GLY A 6 -14.11 13.10 28.09
CA GLY A 6 -14.69 11.86 27.57
C GLY A 6 -15.56 12.05 26.32
N GLU A 7 -16.15 13.23 26.14
CA GLU A 7 -16.95 13.55 24.94
C GLU A 7 -16.11 13.86 23.70
N PHE A 8 -14.82 14.20 23.87
CA PHE A 8 -13.93 14.62 22.78
C PHE A 8 -12.72 13.69 22.57
N CYS A 9 -12.44 12.79 23.51
CA CYS A 9 -11.32 11.86 23.47
C CYS A 9 -11.79 10.44 23.21
N ASN A 10 -11.64 9.99 21.96
CA ASN A 10 -11.91 8.59 21.57
C ASN A 10 -10.82 7.62 22.07
N GLN A 11 -9.65 8.13 22.47
CA GLN A 11 -8.52 7.31 22.91
C GLN A 11 -7.58 8.10 23.82
N VAL A 12 -6.99 7.43 24.82
CA VAL A 12 -5.97 7.99 25.71
C VAL A 12 -4.73 7.11 25.63
N LEU A 13 -3.58 7.70 25.29
CA LEU A 13 -2.33 6.98 25.12
C LEU A 13 -1.25 7.60 26.03
N PRO A 14 -0.72 6.86 27.01
CA PRO A 14 0.39 7.35 27.82
C PRO A 14 1.67 7.32 26.98
N ILE A 15 2.36 8.46 26.89
CA ILE A 15 3.62 8.60 26.16
C ILE A 15 4.68 9.11 27.10
N VAL A 16 5.87 8.52 27.03
CA VAL A 16 7.03 9.00 27.78
C VAL A 16 8.16 9.27 26.79
N THR A 17 8.71 10.47 26.87
CA THR A 17 9.88 10.87 26.10
C THR A 17 11.16 10.42 26.78
N ALA A 18 12.17 10.14 25.94
CA ALA A 18 13.50 9.82 26.42
C ALA A 18 14.10 11.02 27.17
N ASP A 19 14.83 10.74 28.23
CA ASP A 19 15.61 11.73 28.97
C ASP A 19 17.02 11.18 29.21
N SER A 20 18.00 11.82 28.60
CA SER A 20 19.40 11.42 28.66
C SER A 20 20.05 11.70 30.01
N GLN A 21 19.49 12.59 30.83
CA GLN A 21 20.04 12.92 32.16
C GLN A 21 19.65 11.89 33.21
N THR A 22 18.43 11.35 33.12
CA THR A 22 17.91 10.34 34.05
C THR A 22 18.02 8.91 33.52
N GLY A 23 18.48 8.73 32.29
CA GLY A 23 18.56 7.42 31.62
C GLY A 23 17.18 6.83 31.26
N ARG A 24 16.13 7.65 31.27
CA ARG A 24 14.76 7.21 30.98
C ARG A 24 14.61 6.94 29.49
N VAL A 25 14.22 5.71 29.15
CA VAL A 25 13.96 5.29 27.78
C VAL A 25 12.55 5.72 27.35
N ALA A 26 12.39 6.17 26.10
CA ALA A 26 11.08 6.47 25.54
C ALA A 26 10.24 5.19 25.36
N TRP A 27 8.92 5.27 25.55
CA TRP A 27 8.00 4.17 25.25
C TRP A 27 6.63 4.69 24.77
N ASN A 28 5.88 3.84 24.05
CA ASN A 28 4.56 4.07 23.44
C ASN A 28 4.48 5.10 22.31
N VAL A 29 5.61 5.55 21.75
CA VAL A 29 5.63 6.44 20.57
C VAL A 29 5.14 5.69 19.31
N ASP A 30 5.40 4.39 19.26
CA ASP A 30 4.89 3.40 18.32
C ASP A 30 3.37 3.27 18.38
N VAL A 31 2.80 3.08 19.57
CA VAL A 31 1.35 2.97 19.78
C VAL A 31 0.63 4.27 19.35
N LEU A 32 1.22 5.44 19.66
CA LEU A 32 0.71 6.72 19.16
C LEU A 32 0.70 6.76 17.63
N SER A 33 1.79 6.30 17.00
CA SER A 33 1.93 6.32 15.54
C SER A 33 0.85 5.49 14.85
N VAL A 34 0.54 4.30 15.38
CA VAL A 34 -0.53 3.42 14.89
C VAL A 34 -1.91 4.06 15.09
N ALA A 35 -2.19 4.56 16.29
CA ALA A 35 -3.48 5.19 16.61
C ALA A 35 -3.78 6.42 15.73
N LEU A 36 -2.75 7.20 15.38
CA LEU A 36 -2.90 8.33 14.45
C LEU A 36 -3.26 7.88 13.03
N VAL A 37 -2.69 6.78 12.54
CA VAL A 37 -3.06 6.19 11.24
C VAL A 37 -4.48 5.65 11.28
N GLU A 38 -4.94 5.14 12.42
CA GLU A 38 -6.30 4.64 12.61
C GLU A 38 -7.36 5.74 12.71
N ALA A 39 -7.04 6.87 13.35
CA ALA A 39 -7.98 7.95 13.58
C ALA A 39 -8.23 8.86 12.35
N ILE A 40 -7.37 8.80 11.32
CA ILE A 40 -7.42 9.71 10.17
C ILE A 40 -8.14 9.06 8.97
N ALA A 41 -8.90 9.88 8.21
CA ALA A 41 -9.58 9.45 7.00
C ALA A 41 -8.63 8.83 5.95
N PRO A 42 -9.04 7.77 5.22
CA PRO A 42 -8.18 7.01 4.29
C PRO A 42 -7.38 7.86 3.30
N ALA A 43 -7.97 8.94 2.77
CA ALA A 43 -7.31 9.84 1.83
C ALA A 43 -6.06 10.55 2.40
N LYS A 44 -5.96 10.68 3.73
CA LYS A 44 -4.85 11.34 4.43
C LYS A 44 -3.90 10.36 5.12
N GLN A 45 -4.29 9.08 5.26
CA GLN A 45 -3.50 8.05 5.93
C GLN A 45 -2.13 7.84 5.28
N LEU A 46 -2.08 7.73 3.95
CA LEU A 46 -0.81 7.53 3.22
C LEU A 46 0.17 8.68 3.45
N ARG A 47 -0.32 9.92 3.43
CA ARG A 47 0.53 11.09 3.65
C ARG A 47 1.06 11.13 5.08
N LEU A 48 0.23 10.83 6.09
CA LEU A 48 0.67 10.75 7.49
C LEU A 48 1.69 9.62 7.68
N ALA A 49 1.39 8.42 7.21
CA ALA A 49 2.21 7.22 7.43
C ALA A 49 3.62 7.35 6.83
N ARG A 50 3.80 8.14 5.76
CA ARG A 50 5.12 8.50 5.22
C ARG A 50 5.99 9.27 6.20
N PHE A 51 5.40 10.13 7.04
CA PHE A 51 6.15 10.89 8.04
C PHE A 51 6.45 10.08 9.30
N LEU A 52 5.73 8.98 9.53
CA LEU A 52 6.00 8.08 10.64
C LEU A 52 7.26 7.27 10.31
N GLN A 53 8.29 7.38 11.14
CA GLN A 53 9.48 6.54 11.06
C GLN A 53 9.23 5.13 11.63
N ASN A 54 8.09 4.93 12.31
CA ASN A 54 7.74 3.67 12.93
C ASN A 54 7.32 2.61 11.90
N LEU A 55 7.98 1.44 11.96
CA LEU A 55 7.74 0.30 11.08
C LEU A 55 6.34 -0.30 11.25
N ASP A 56 5.84 -0.42 12.48
CA ASP A 56 4.51 -0.98 12.77
C ASP A 56 3.39 -0.13 12.17
N ALA A 57 3.47 1.20 12.30
CA ALA A 57 2.53 2.13 11.70
C ALA A 57 2.54 2.05 10.16
N ARG A 58 3.69 1.75 9.55
CA ARG A 58 3.78 1.51 8.10
C ARG A 58 3.21 0.16 7.70
N THR A 59 3.43 -0.89 8.51
CA THR A 59 2.81 -2.21 8.28
C THR A 59 1.29 -2.11 8.35
N VAL A 60 0.75 -1.42 9.35
CA VAL A 60 -0.70 -1.17 9.48
C VAL A 60 -1.23 -0.34 8.30
N ALA A 61 -0.51 0.71 7.89
CA ALA A 61 -0.90 1.50 6.73
C ALA A 61 -0.86 0.69 5.42
N ALA A 62 0.12 -0.21 5.26
CA ALA A 62 0.25 -1.08 4.09
C ALA A 62 -0.91 -2.08 4.03
N ALA A 63 -1.26 -2.72 5.15
CA ALA A 63 -2.42 -3.60 5.24
C ALA A 63 -3.71 -2.88 4.83
N LYS A 64 -3.94 -1.67 5.34
CA LYS A 64 -5.11 -0.84 4.96
C LYS A 64 -5.15 -0.47 3.48
N ILE A 65 -3.99 -0.24 2.86
CA ILE A 65 -3.90 -0.01 1.40
C ILE A 65 -4.35 -1.28 0.67
N ILE A 66 -3.81 -2.44 1.04
CA ILE A 66 -4.16 -3.73 0.43
C ILE A 66 -5.66 -4.00 0.57
N ASP A 67 -6.22 -3.86 1.78
CA ASP A 67 -7.64 -4.10 2.05
C ASP A 67 -8.54 -3.16 1.23
N ARG A 68 -8.18 -1.87 1.15
CA ARG A 68 -8.94 -0.88 0.36
C ARG A 68 -9.00 -1.28 -1.11
N TYR A 69 -7.86 -1.59 -1.72
CA TYR A 69 -7.83 -1.96 -3.13
C TYR A 69 -8.46 -3.33 -3.39
N THR A 70 -8.33 -4.28 -2.45
CA THR A 70 -9.03 -5.57 -2.49
C THR A 70 -10.54 -5.36 -2.55
N PHE A 71 -11.09 -4.47 -1.73
CA PHE A 71 -12.51 -4.11 -1.77
C PHE A 71 -12.90 -3.31 -3.02
N GLN A 72 -12.07 -2.36 -3.46
CA GLN A 72 -12.40 -1.56 -4.65
C GLN A 72 -12.37 -2.39 -5.94
N MET A 73 -11.51 -3.40 -6.04
CA MET A 73 -11.42 -4.28 -7.22
C MET A 73 -12.55 -5.31 -7.32
N THR A 74 -13.26 -5.60 -6.23
CA THR A 74 -14.44 -6.49 -6.26
C THR A 74 -15.74 -5.76 -6.59
N THR A 75 -15.74 -4.43 -6.57
CA THR A 75 -16.96 -3.63 -6.78
C THR A 75 -16.95 -2.93 -8.13
N THR A 76 -18.09 -2.95 -8.84
CA THR A 76 -18.24 -2.25 -10.12
C THR A 76 -18.01 -0.75 -9.98
N GLN A 77 -18.44 -0.15 -8.87
CA GLN A 77 -18.21 1.26 -8.58
C GLN A 77 -16.71 1.58 -8.36
N GLY A 78 -15.97 0.71 -7.66
CA GLY A 78 -14.53 0.86 -7.46
C GLY A 78 -13.75 0.73 -8.77
N LEU A 79 -14.08 -0.27 -9.60
CA LEU A 79 -13.51 -0.43 -10.93
C LEU A 79 -13.79 0.77 -11.84
N ALA A 80 -15.02 1.30 -11.82
CA ALA A 80 -15.38 2.49 -12.59
C ALA A 80 -14.63 3.76 -12.11
N ALA A 81 -14.31 3.85 -10.82
CA ALA A 81 -13.50 4.95 -10.28
C ALA A 81 -12.06 4.93 -10.82
N PHE A 82 -11.48 3.74 -11.05
CA PHE A 82 -10.15 3.61 -11.63
C PHE A 82 -10.08 4.11 -13.08
N LEU A 83 -11.09 3.83 -13.90
CA LEU A 83 -11.14 4.29 -15.29
C LEU A 83 -11.20 5.82 -15.44
N LYS A 84 -11.80 6.51 -14.46
CA LYS A 84 -11.88 7.98 -14.45
C LYS A 84 -10.57 8.64 -13.98
N SER A 85 -9.61 7.85 -13.52
CA SER A 85 -8.38 8.31 -12.90
C SER A 85 -7.27 8.47 -13.95
N PRO A 86 -6.62 9.65 -14.08
CA PRO A 86 -5.50 9.86 -15.02
C PRO A 86 -4.19 9.17 -14.57
N VAL A 87 -4.28 8.26 -13.60
CA VAL A 87 -3.12 7.71 -12.90
C VAL A 87 -2.23 6.85 -13.79
N LEU A 88 -2.78 6.20 -14.81
CA LEU A 88 -1.98 5.37 -15.73
C LEU A 88 -0.91 6.20 -16.47
N GLN A 89 -1.30 7.39 -16.96
CA GLN A 89 -0.36 8.34 -17.59
C GLN A 89 0.68 8.85 -16.61
N PHE A 90 0.25 9.17 -15.39
CA PHE A 90 1.12 9.69 -14.34
C PHE A 90 2.16 8.66 -13.89
N ILE A 91 1.74 7.44 -13.59
CA ILE A 91 2.63 6.36 -13.15
C ILE A 91 3.58 5.96 -14.27
N SER A 92 3.10 5.81 -15.51
CA SER A 92 3.99 5.51 -16.65
C SER A 92 5.07 6.56 -16.79
N THR A 93 4.73 7.85 -16.74
CA THR A 93 5.69 8.94 -16.83
C THR A 93 6.72 8.87 -15.70
N LEU A 94 6.28 8.61 -14.47
CA LEU A 94 7.17 8.49 -13.31
C LEU A 94 8.08 7.27 -13.39
N SER A 95 7.60 6.13 -13.88
CA SER A 95 8.34 4.86 -13.86
C SER A 95 9.26 4.68 -15.07
N THR A 96 8.87 5.20 -16.24
CA THR A 96 9.58 4.97 -17.51
C THR A 96 10.09 6.26 -18.16
N GLY A 97 9.75 7.42 -17.61
CA GLY A 97 10.12 8.72 -18.17
C GLY A 97 9.30 9.14 -19.40
N SER A 98 8.34 8.32 -19.85
CA SER A 98 7.55 8.61 -21.06
C SER A 98 6.04 8.47 -20.81
N PRO A 99 5.25 9.55 -21.00
CA PRO A 99 3.79 9.48 -20.97
C PRO A 99 3.22 8.70 -22.16
N ALA A 100 3.94 8.60 -23.28
CA ALA A 100 3.48 7.87 -24.46
C ALA A 100 3.38 6.35 -24.21
N LEU A 101 4.23 5.81 -23.32
CA LEU A 101 4.18 4.40 -22.95
C LEU A 101 2.86 4.04 -22.25
N ALA A 102 2.23 4.96 -21.52
CA ALA A 102 0.92 4.69 -20.91
C ALA A 102 -0.15 4.33 -21.96
N TYR A 103 -0.14 4.99 -23.13
CA TYR A 103 -1.09 4.70 -24.19
C TYR A 103 -0.83 3.33 -24.83
N VAL A 104 0.44 2.99 -25.08
CA VAL A 104 0.84 1.67 -25.60
C VAL A 104 0.47 0.56 -24.62
N LEU A 105 0.64 0.78 -23.31
CA LEU A 105 0.26 -0.20 -22.30
C LEU A 105 -1.26 -0.37 -22.26
N ALA A 106 -2.03 0.71 -22.38
CA ALA A 106 -3.49 0.65 -22.43
C ALA A 106 -4.02 -0.11 -23.64
N GLU A 107 -3.34 -0.04 -24.80
CA GLU A 107 -3.72 -0.78 -26.01
C GLU A 107 -3.46 -2.29 -25.91
N GLN A 108 -2.45 -2.72 -25.15
CA GLN A 108 -2.13 -4.14 -24.99
C GLN A 108 -2.98 -4.86 -23.94
N ILE A 109 -3.77 -4.13 -23.17
CA ILE A 109 -4.60 -4.68 -22.10
C ILE A 109 -6.04 -4.79 -22.62
N PRO A 110 -6.70 -5.96 -22.52
CA PRO A 110 -8.12 -6.09 -22.83
C PRO A 110 -8.93 -5.05 -22.06
N VAL A 111 -9.90 -4.41 -22.73
CA VAL A 111 -10.68 -3.28 -22.15
C VAL A 111 -11.38 -3.70 -20.85
N GLU A 112 -11.77 -4.97 -20.75
CA GLU A 112 -12.42 -5.57 -19.58
C GLU A 112 -11.49 -5.68 -18.37
N GLN A 113 -10.17 -5.78 -18.60
CA GLN A 113 -9.15 -5.96 -17.57
C GLN A 113 -8.47 -4.64 -17.18
N LEU A 114 -8.62 -3.60 -18.01
CA LEU A 114 -8.01 -2.29 -17.79
C LEU A 114 -8.30 -1.69 -16.40
N PRO A 115 -9.52 -1.76 -15.83
CA PRO A 115 -9.78 -1.24 -14.48
C PRO A 115 -8.99 -1.95 -13.39
N VAL A 116 -8.88 -3.28 -13.47
CA VAL A 116 -8.12 -4.10 -12.51
C VAL A 116 -6.64 -3.78 -12.60
N PHE A 117 -6.12 -3.65 -13.82
CA PHE A 117 -4.75 -3.26 -14.07
C PHE A 117 -4.42 -1.87 -13.49
N ILE A 118 -5.26 -0.86 -13.75
CA ILE A 118 -5.09 0.49 -13.19
C ILE A 118 -5.11 0.44 -11.66
N GLY A 119 -6.02 -0.33 -11.07
CA GLY A 119 -6.08 -0.49 -9.61
C GLY A 119 -4.81 -1.12 -9.04
N LYS A 120 -4.23 -2.13 -9.70
CA LYS A 120 -2.99 -2.77 -9.23
C LYS A 120 -1.82 -1.81 -9.32
N LEU A 121 -1.72 -1.05 -10.42
CA LEU A 121 -0.72 0.00 -10.55
C LEU A 121 -0.84 1.06 -9.45
N GLN A 122 -2.06 1.51 -9.18
CA GLN A 122 -2.34 2.45 -8.10
C GLN A 122 -1.93 1.90 -6.74
N MET A 123 -2.30 0.66 -6.43
CA MET A 123 -1.87 -0.03 -5.20
C MET A 123 -0.35 -0.11 -5.11
N ALA A 124 0.32 -0.49 -6.20
CA ALA A 124 1.77 -0.58 -6.26
C ALA A 124 2.43 0.76 -5.95
N TYR A 125 1.93 1.85 -6.55
CA TYR A 125 2.46 3.18 -6.30
C TYR A 125 2.22 3.66 -4.86
N ASP A 126 1.04 3.42 -4.30
CA ASP A 126 0.71 3.78 -2.92
C ASP A 126 1.62 3.02 -1.93
N LEU A 127 1.82 1.72 -2.13
CA LEU A 127 2.71 0.88 -1.32
C LEU A 127 4.19 1.29 -1.47
N PHE A 128 4.65 1.50 -2.70
CA PHE A 128 6.02 1.98 -2.96
C PHE A 128 6.30 3.29 -2.24
N SER A 129 5.38 4.24 -2.35
CA SER A 129 5.53 5.55 -1.74
C SER A 129 5.47 5.51 -0.21
N LEU A 130 4.82 4.49 0.37
CA LEU A 130 4.80 4.24 1.81
C LEU A 130 6.12 3.62 2.29
N LEU A 131 6.66 2.67 1.52
CA LEU A 131 7.84 1.88 1.88
C LEU A 131 9.16 2.60 1.57
N ASN A 132 9.15 3.63 0.70
CA ASN A 132 10.34 4.37 0.29
C ASN A 132 10.39 5.79 0.92
N PRO A 133 10.85 5.95 2.19
CA PRO A 133 10.82 7.22 2.90
C PRO A 133 11.90 8.24 2.48
N GLY A 134 12.61 8.03 1.36
CA GLY A 134 13.65 8.95 0.87
C GLY A 134 15.02 8.84 1.59
N GLY A 135 15.31 7.68 2.20
CA GLY A 135 16.61 7.38 2.85
C GLY A 135 17.66 6.73 1.94
N SER A 136 18.80 6.31 2.52
CA SER A 136 20.02 5.84 1.84
C SER A 136 19.90 4.55 0.98
N LYS A 137 18.77 3.85 1.03
CA LYS A 137 18.39 2.79 0.08
C LYS A 137 17.13 3.23 -0.64
N ALA A 138 17.28 4.02 -1.70
CA ALA A 138 16.15 4.37 -2.55
C ALA A 138 15.62 3.10 -3.23
N LEU A 139 14.40 2.70 -2.89
CA LEU A 139 13.70 1.67 -3.67
C LEU A 139 13.48 2.21 -5.08
N ASN A 140 13.63 1.36 -6.09
CA ASN A 140 13.31 1.72 -7.48
C ASN A 140 11.91 1.19 -7.84
N PHE A 141 11.06 2.06 -8.39
CA PHE A 141 9.79 1.66 -8.94
C PHE A 141 9.97 1.25 -10.40
N ASP A 142 10.43 0.01 -10.63
CA ASP A 142 10.61 -0.53 -11.98
C ASP A 142 9.34 -1.23 -12.48
N LEU A 143 8.59 -0.52 -13.33
CA LEU A 143 7.37 -1.04 -13.95
C LEU A 143 7.63 -2.29 -14.80
N ARG A 144 8.82 -2.41 -15.42
CA ARG A 144 9.15 -3.55 -16.28
C ARG A 144 9.26 -4.84 -15.46
N SER A 145 9.87 -4.76 -14.29
CA SER A 145 9.98 -5.88 -13.35
C SER A 145 8.63 -6.33 -12.80
N LEU A 146 7.68 -5.41 -12.63
CA LEU A 146 6.33 -5.70 -12.13
C LEU A 146 5.35 -6.15 -13.22
N TRP A 147 5.70 -5.94 -14.49
CA TRP A 147 4.82 -6.20 -15.64
C TRP A 147 4.16 -7.58 -15.65
N PRO A 148 4.88 -8.69 -15.38
CA PRO A 148 4.26 -10.01 -15.37
C PRO A 148 3.17 -10.14 -14.30
N LEU A 149 3.41 -9.62 -13.10
CA LEU A 149 2.47 -9.67 -11.97
C LEU A 149 1.23 -8.80 -12.20
N LEU A 150 1.38 -7.72 -12.96
CA LEU A 150 0.28 -6.82 -13.31
C LEU A 150 -0.70 -7.45 -14.30
N LEU A 151 -0.19 -8.25 -15.25
CA LEU A 151 -1.01 -8.89 -16.28
C LEU A 151 -1.72 -10.16 -15.79
N GLU A 152 -1.24 -10.79 -14.73
CA GLU A 152 -1.88 -11.99 -14.18
C GLU A 152 -3.20 -11.65 -13.48
N ASN A 153 -4.33 -11.99 -14.11
CA ASN A 153 -5.67 -11.71 -13.60
C ASN A 153 -6.47 -13.00 -13.36
N PRO A 154 -6.21 -13.73 -12.26
CA PRO A 154 -7.02 -14.88 -11.87
C PRO A 154 -8.47 -14.46 -11.56
N PRO A 155 -9.43 -15.40 -11.62
CA PRO A 155 -10.87 -15.10 -11.59
C PRO A 155 -11.41 -14.54 -10.27
N SER A 156 -10.64 -14.54 -9.19
CA SER A 156 -10.99 -13.93 -7.90
C SER A 156 -10.28 -12.59 -7.77
N PRO A 157 -10.96 -11.45 -8.01
CA PRO A 157 -10.34 -10.12 -8.01
C PRO A 157 -9.82 -9.72 -6.62
N ASP A 158 -10.51 -10.14 -5.55
CA ASP A 158 -10.09 -9.99 -4.17
C ASP A 158 -8.77 -10.72 -3.90
N ARG A 159 -8.70 -12.02 -4.23
CA ARG A 159 -7.47 -12.80 -4.02
C ARG A 159 -6.32 -12.25 -4.83
N ASN A 160 -6.58 -11.83 -6.06
CA ASN A 160 -5.61 -11.22 -6.95
C ASN A 160 -5.02 -9.95 -6.32
N ALA A 161 -5.87 -9.03 -5.86
CA ALA A 161 -5.47 -7.78 -5.24
C ALA A 161 -4.64 -8.02 -3.96
N TRP A 162 -5.13 -8.92 -3.10
CA TRP A 162 -4.49 -9.27 -1.84
C TRP A 162 -3.11 -9.89 -2.08
N ALA A 163 -3.03 -10.93 -2.93
CA ALA A 163 -1.78 -11.60 -3.27
C ALA A 163 -0.77 -10.63 -3.88
N PHE A 164 -1.23 -9.76 -4.77
CA PHE A 164 -0.38 -8.77 -5.44
C PHE A 164 0.22 -7.78 -4.42
N GLY A 165 -0.62 -7.24 -3.53
CA GLY A 165 -0.18 -6.32 -2.49
C GLY A 165 0.87 -6.92 -1.55
N HIS A 166 0.63 -8.15 -1.07
CA HIS A 166 1.57 -8.85 -0.19
C HIS A 166 2.89 -9.19 -0.90
N THR A 167 2.84 -9.63 -2.17
CA THR A 167 4.04 -9.87 -2.97
C THR A 167 4.88 -8.61 -3.14
N LEU A 168 4.26 -7.45 -3.36
CA LEU A 168 5.00 -6.19 -3.52
C LEU A 168 5.72 -5.76 -2.25
N ILE A 169 5.08 -5.93 -1.09
CA ILE A 169 5.71 -5.66 0.21
C ILE A 169 6.97 -6.52 0.34
N GLU A 170 6.88 -7.83 0.10
CA GLU A 170 8.04 -8.72 0.18
C GLU A 170 9.10 -8.38 -0.86
N TYR A 171 8.70 -8.10 -2.10
CA TYR A 171 9.61 -7.76 -3.19
C TYR A 171 10.50 -6.58 -2.81
N TRP A 172 9.92 -5.49 -2.27
CA TRP A 172 10.68 -4.30 -1.90
C TRP A 172 11.39 -4.40 -0.54
N THR A 173 10.84 -5.11 0.44
CA THR A 173 11.44 -5.18 1.79
C THR A 173 12.46 -6.30 1.95
N GLN A 174 12.31 -7.41 1.21
CA GLN A 174 13.21 -8.57 1.25
C GLN A 174 14.14 -8.64 0.04
N ASN A 175 14.08 -7.66 -0.86
CA ASN A 175 14.92 -7.55 -2.06
C ASN A 175 14.84 -8.80 -2.96
N LEU A 176 13.61 -9.29 -3.17
CA LEU A 176 13.37 -10.49 -3.98
C LEU A 176 13.70 -10.21 -5.45
N SER A 177 14.16 -11.25 -6.15
CA SER A 177 14.19 -11.23 -7.62
C SER A 177 12.78 -11.30 -8.22
N VAL A 178 12.62 -10.90 -9.49
CA VAL A 178 11.34 -10.98 -10.20
C VAL A 178 10.76 -12.40 -10.18
N ASN A 179 11.60 -13.41 -10.38
CA ASN A 179 11.17 -14.81 -10.37
C ASN A 179 10.66 -15.24 -8.99
N GLN A 180 11.36 -14.85 -7.92
CA GLN A 180 10.92 -15.12 -6.55
C GLN A 180 9.61 -14.39 -6.22
N ALA A 181 9.43 -13.17 -6.72
CA ALA A 181 8.18 -12.43 -6.55
C ALA A 181 7.00 -13.13 -7.25
N GLN A 182 7.21 -13.68 -8.46
CA GLN A 182 6.22 -14.51 -9.14
C GLN A 182 5.88 -15.78 -8.37
N GLU A 183 6.88 -16.50 -7.85
CA GLU A 183 6.66 -17.68 -7.01
C GLU A 183 5.85 -17.34 -5.75
N ARG A 184 6.18 -16.22 -5.09
CA ARG A 184 5.43 -15.72 -3.93
C ARG A 184 4.00 -15.37 -4.29
N PHE A 185 3.79 -14.67 -5.41
CA PHE A 185 2.46 -14.33 -5.89
C PHE A 185 1.62 -15.60 -6.13
N GLN A 186 2.19 -16.59 -6.82
CA GLN A 186 1.54 -17.87 -7.07
C GLN A 186 1.26 -18.67 -5.79
N SER A 187 2.16 -18.62 -4.81
CA SER A 187 1.94 -19.19 -3.48
C SER A 187 0.75 -18.51 -2.79
N TYR A 188 0.70 -17.17 -2.83
CA TYR A 188 -0.41 -16.40 -2.30
C TYR A 188 -1.72 -16.66 -3.04
N LEU A 189 -1.75 -16.94 -4.34
CA LEU A 189 -2.99 -17.32 -5.01
C LEU A 189 -3.55 -18.68 -4.53
N LYS A 190 -2.68 -19.60 -4.11
CA LYS A 190 -3.05 -20.97 -3.70
C LYS A 190 -3.36 -21.12 -2.21
N GLN A 191 -2.88 -20.21 -1.37
CA GLN A 191 -3.14 -20.26 0.06
C GLN A 191 -4.64 -19.98 0.35
N PRO A 192 -5.24 -20.59 1.38
CA PRO A 192 -6.59 -20.21 1.82
C PRO A 192 -6.62 -18.75 2.33
N TYR A 193 -7.72 -18.04 2.10
CA TYR A 193 -7.90 -16.67 2.58
C TYR A 193 -8.22 -16.68 4.07
N THR A 194 -7.22 -16.32 4.88
CA THR A 194 -7.42 -16.11 6.31
C THR A 194 -7.55 -14.61 6.54
N ASN A 195 -8.78 -14.12 6.68
CA ASN A 195 -9.02 -12.80 7.25
C ASN A 195 -8.51 -12.83 8.70
N LEU A 196 -7.39 -12.17 8.97
CA LEU A 196 -7.02 -11.79 10.33
C LEU A 196 -7.88 -10.56 10.67
N ILE A 197 -9.06 -10.83 11.23
CA ILE A 197 -9.87 -9.84 11.96
C ILE A 197 -9.16 -9.52 13.27
#